data_AF-A0A2K3KKZ8-F1
#
_entry.id   AF-A0A2K3KKZ8-F1
#
_cell.length_a   1.000
_cell.length_b   1.000
_cell.length_c   1.000
_cell.angle_alpha   90.00
_cell.angle_beta   90.00
_cell.angle_gamma   90.00
#
_symmetry.space_group_name_H-M   'P 1'
#
loop_
_entity.id
_entity.type
_entity.pdbx_description
1 polymer ?
#
loop_
_entity_poly.entity_id
_entity_poly.type
_entity_poly.pdbx_seq_one_letter_code
_entity_poly.pdbx_strand_id
1 'polypeptide(L)' 'MVKKNPLQVPKRYMRNQEEMEKVNYMPQLSSEIPAIDLTLLSNGNLEELLKLDIACKEWGFFQ' A
#
# COMPACT_ATOMS: atom_id res chain seq x y z
N MET A 1 -1.79 -10.29 36.07
CA MET A 1 -2.60 -9.56 35.06
C MET A 1 -3.14 -10.55 34.04
N VAL A 2 -4.45 -10.81 34.01
CA VAL A 2 -5.07 -11.71 33.04
C VAL A 2 -5.19 -10.98 31.69
N LYS A 3 -4.73 -11.60 30.59
CA LYS A 3 -4.93 -11.08 29.23
C LYS A 3 -6.44 -10.99 28.97
N LYS A 4 -6.94 -9.81 28.63
CA LYS A 4 -8.33 -9.63 28.20
C LYS A 4 -8.63 -10.57 27.02
N ASN A 5 -9.85 -11.09 27.02
CA ASN A 5 -10.35 -12.12 26.10
C ASN A 5 -9.91 -11.84 24.64
N PRO A 6 -9.13 -12.73 23.99
CA PRO A 6 -8.57 -12.49 22.66
C PRO A 6 -9.63 -12.43 21.55
N LEU A 7 -10.86 -12.87 21.84
CA LEU A 7 -11.97 -12.89 20.91
C LEU A 7 -12.65 -11.52 20.71
N GLN A 8 -12.34 -10.53 21.54
CA GLN A 8 -12.94 -9.19 21.42
C GLN A 8 -11.86 -8.13 21.23
N VAL A 9 -11.98 -7.38 20.14
CA VAL A 9 -11.14 -6.22 19.88
C VAL A 9 -11.51 -5.12 20.88
N PRO A 10 -10.56 -4.60 21.66
CA PRO A 10 -10.83 -3.48 22.55
C PRO A 10 -11.30 -2.24 21.78
N LYS A 11 -12.27 -1.50 22.34
CA LYS A 11 -12.87 -0.30 21.72
C LYS A 11 -11.84 0.71 21.18
N ARG A 12 -10.68 0.85 21.82
CA ARG A 12 -9.58 1.73 21.38
C ARG A 12 -8.95 1.36 20.02
N TYR A 13 -9.21 0.16 19.52
CA TYR A 13 -8.76 -0.31 18.20
C TYR A 13 -9.92 -0.45 17.20
N MET A 14 -11.17 -0.18 17.63
CA MET A 14 -12.29 -0.11 16.71
C MET A 14 -12.19 1.22 15.96
N ARG A 15 -12.13 1.14 14.63
CA ARG A 15 -12.19 2.32 13.76
C ARG A 15 -13.59 2.94 13.78
N ASN A 16 -13.63 4.22 13.45
CA ASN A 16 -14.87 4.98 13.37
C ASN A 16 -15.62 4.60 12.09
N GLN A 17 -16.94 4.81 12.04
CA GLN A 17 -17.77 4.44 10.88
C GLN A 17 -17.26 5.06 9.56
N GLU A 18 -16.84 6.33 9.59
CA GLU A 18 -16.26 7.04 8.43
C GLU A 18 -14.95 6.40 7.93
N GLU A 19 -14.14 5.86 8.84
CA GLU A 19 -12.89 5.17 8.48
C GLU A 19 -13.17 3.76 7.94
N MET A 20 -14.26 3.12 8.37
CA MET A 20 -14.71 1.85 7.80
C MET A 20 -15.22 2.01 6.37
N GLU A 21 -15.94 3.10 6.08
CA GLU A 21 -16.42 3.40 4.72
C GLU A 21 -15.26 3.63 3.74
N LYS A 22 -14.17 4.25 4.19
CA LYS A 22 -12.92 4.38 3.40
C LYS A 22 -12.23 3.05 3.10
N VAL A 23 -12.37 2.05 3.97
CA VAL A 23 -11.83 0.69 3.72
C VAL A 23 -12.66 -0.05 2.70
N ASN A 24 -13.98 0.11 2.76
CA ASN A 24 -14.91 -0.51 1.83
C ASN A 24 -14.88 0.17 0.45
N TYR A 25 -14.42 1.42 0.40
CA TYR A 25 -13.99 2.05 -0.84
C TYR A 25 -12.70 1.38 -1.30
N MET A 26 -12.85 0.30 -2.08
CA MET A 26 -11.80 -0.19 -2.96
C MET A 26 -11.93 0.63 -4.25
N PRO A 27 -11.24 1.80 -4.39
CA PRO A 27 -11.06 2.34 -5.72
C PRO A 27 -10.42 1.22 -6.50
N GLN A 28 -11.11 0.82 -7.57
CA GLN A 28 -10.82 -0.31 -8.43
C GLN A 28 -9.32 -0.64 -8.37
N LEU A 29 -8.98 -1.82 -7.85
CA LEU A 29 -7.62 -2.38 -7.74
C LEU A 29 -6.89 -2.48 -9.11
N SER A 30 -7.40 -1.82 -10.15
CA SER A 30 -6.82 -1.70 -11.49
C SER A 30 -5.69 -0.68 -11.57
N SER A 31 -5.53 0.18 -10.57
CA SER A 31 -4.31 0.97 -10.40
C SER A 31 -3.24 0.07 -9.77
N GLU A 32 -2.69 -0.81 -10.61
CA GLU A 32 -1.58 -1.69 -10.28
C GLU A 32 -0.39 -0.83 -9.85
N ILE A 33 0.06 -0.98 -8.60
CA ILE A 33 1.21 -0.26 -8.07
C ILE A 33 2.40 -0.54 -9.00
N PRO A 34 3.19 0.48 -9.42
CA PRO A 34 4.35 0.25 -10.26
C PRO A 34 5.31 -0.73 -9.61
N ALA A 35 5.60 -1.84 -10.27
CA ALA A 35 6.62 -2.80 -9.84
C ALA A 35 7.92 -2.52 -10.60
N ILE A 36 9.04 -2.42 -9.89
CA ILE A 36 10.33 -2.06 -10.45
C ILE A 36 11.31 -3.21 -10.26
N ASP A 37 11.88 -3.68 -11.37
CA ASP A 37 12.95 -4.68 -11.31
C ASP A 37 14.29 -3.99 -11.02
N LEU A 38 14.68 -4.00 -9.76
CA LEU A 38 15.96 -3.42 -9.30
C LEU A 38 17.19 -4.10 -9.93
N THR A 39 17.07 -5.37 -10.33
CA THR A 39 18.16 -6.08 -11.01
C THR A 39 18.38 -5.46 -12.38
N LEU A 40 17.31 -5.30 -13.17
CA LEU A 40 17.38 -4.66 -14.48
C LEU A 40 17.78 -3.19 -14.37
N LEU A 41 17.27 -2.46 -13.38
CA LEU A 41 17.66 -1.09 -13.11
C LEU A 41 19.16 -0.98 -12.85
N SER A 42 19.72 -1.84 -12.00
CA SER A 42 21.16 -1.85 -11.68
C SER A 42 22.04 -2.20 -12.88
N ASN A 43 21.50 -2.97 -13.83
CA ASN A 43 22.14 -3.27 -15.11
C ASN A 43 22.02 -2.12 -16.13
N GLY A 44 21.44 -0.97 -15.75
CA GLY A 44 21.34 0.23 -16.59
C GLY A 44 20.12 0.25 -17.51
N ASN A 45 19.06 -0.52 -17.20
CA ASN A 45 17.84 -0.50 -17.99
C ASN A 45 17.12 0.87 -17.88
N LEU A 46 16.91 1.52 -19.02
CA LEU A 46 16.27 2.83 -19.10
C LEU A 46 14.75 2.79 -18.86
N GLU A 47 14.09 1.69 -19.19
CA GLU A 47 12.65 1.53 -18.94
C GLU A 47 12.37 1.43 -17.45
N GLU A 48 13.17 0.67 -16.71
CA GLU A 48 13.06 0.60 -15.24
C GLU A 48 13.38 1.93 -14.58
N LEU A 49 14.33 2.70 -15.12
CA LEU A 49 14.63 4.05 -14.63
C LEU A 49 13.47 5.02 -14.87
N LEU A 50 12.81 4.95 -16.03
CA LEU A 50 11.61 5.74 -16.34
C LEU A 50 10.43 5.36 -15.45
N LYS A 51 10.20 4.06 -15.23
CA LYS A 51 9.19 3.57 -14.29
C LYS A 51 9.43 4.10 -12.88
N LEU A 52 10.69 4.10 -12.43
CA LEU A 52 11.06 4.65 -11.13
C LEU A 52 10.73 6.14 -11.01
N ASP A 53 11.08 6.93 -12.03
CA ASP A 53 10.80 8.38 -12.04
C ASP A 53 9.29 8.66 -11.99
N ILE A 54 8.50 7.94 -12.79
CA ILE A 54 7.03 8.04 -12.81
C ILE A 54 6.43 7.60 -11.48
N ALA A 55 6.90 6.49 -10.91
CA ALA A 55 6.42 6.00 -9.62
C ALA A 55 6.70 6.99 -8.50
N CYS A 56 7.89 7.60 -8.49
CA CYS A 56 8.22 8.63 -7.49
C CYS A 56 7.34 9.88 -7.61
N LYS A 57 7.03 10.31 -8.83
CA LYS A 57 6.29 11.56 -9.10
C LYS A 57 4.78 11.40 -8.93
N GLU A 58 4.21 10.36 -9.52
CA GLU A 58 2.74 10.20 -9.63
C GLU A 58 2.17 9.37 -8.48
N TRP A 59 2.97 8.46 -7.90
CA TRP A 59 2.49 7.53 -6.87
C TRP A 59 3.07 7.82 -5.49
N GLY A 60 4.35 8.17 -5.42
CA GLY A 60 5.10 8.21 -4.16
C GLY A 60 5.31 6.83 -3.52
N PHE A 61 4.98 5.75 -4.24
CA PHE A 61 5.11 4.35 -3.82
C PHE A 61 5.30 3.42 -5.02
N PHE A 62 6.07 2.35 -4.84
CA PHE A 62 6.31 1.28 -5.82
C PHE A 62 6.64 -0.03 -5.10
N GLN A 63 6.58 -1.15 -5.81
CA GLN A 63 6.94 -2.48 -5.32
C GLN A 63 8.29 -2.93 -5.84
#